data_AF-A0AAW3KF57-F1
#
_entry.id   AF-A0AAW3KF57-F1
#
_cell.length_a   1.000
_cell.length_b   1.000
_cell.length_c   1.000
_cell.angle_alpha   90.00
_cell.angle_beta   90.00
_cell.angle_gamma   90.00
#
_symmetry.space_group_name_H-M   'P 1'
#
loop_
_entity.id
_entity.type
_entity.pdbx_description
1 polymer ?
#
loop_
_entity_poly.entity_id
_entity_poly.type
_entity_poly.pdbx_seq_one_letter_code
_entity_poly.pdbx_strand_id
1 'polypeptide(L)'
;MSRVSDTRQRTREAAAQLVAGAKRPHEITVDQIYAVIQQGSRTTINDELKLWKDERTKVDALGADLPPAVADAMRSLWVAAVEQGERTFTEQREAMEAELSSIQLERDEARASRDATIADGQQRAQQATQLGEQLTELQQRLVSESATKNDALGQVHALQQEIASLRTESMRQQEATVAAQEKQSTEFQARLAERDLAFQTELGTATQRLEAAQDHMLRQIDEAREGQRHAERALAKAQRRHEEQQTELTELRLRYREQLQKLEQQRAQIEALTTERQTLMQQVQSNRGQIDGMELALQLLAAKASGTRKSNDDMRKPAQRKRRVDSKKSAKGL
;
A
#
# COMPACT_ATOMS: atom_id res chain seq x y z
N MET A 1 27.71 -74.98 -106.12
CA MET A 1 27.95 -76.36 -106.59
C MET A 1 27.00 -76.67 -107.75
N SER A 2 27.34 -77.65 -108.59
CA SER A 2 26.61 -77.97 -109.82
C SER A 2 25.16 -78.37 -109.57
N ARG A 3 24.22 -77.85 -110.38
CA ARG A 3 22.89 -78.45 -110.54
C ARG A 3 23.04 -79.73 -111.36
N VAL A 4 23.54 -80.79 -110.73
CA VAL A 4 23.31 -82.16 -111.22
C VAL A 4 21.80 -82.30 -111.32
N SER A 5 21.26 -82.53 -112.53
CA SER A 5 19.81 -82.64 -112.65
C SER A 5 19.36 -83.84 -111.83
N ASP A 6 18.23 -83.68 -111.14
CA ASP A 6 17.65 -84.70 -110.26
C ASP A 6 17.59 -86.09 -110.96
N THR A 7 17.25 -86.09 -112.26
CA THR A 7 17.34 -87.24 -113.16
C THR A 7 18.70 -87.95 -113.19
N ARG A 8 19.82 -87.22 -113.26
CA ARG A 8 21.18 -87.81 -113.33
C ARG A 8 21.56 -88.46 -112.01
N GLN A 9 21.31 -87.78 -110.89
CA GLN A 9 21.59 -88.33 -109.57
C GLN A 9 20.72 -89.57 -109.31
N ARG A 10 19.41 -89.50 -109.56
CA ARG A 10 18.51 -90.67 -109.47
C ARG A 10 18.88 -91.79 -110.44
N THR A 11 19.43 -91.49 -111.62
CA THR A 11 19.95 -92.50 -112.56
C THR A 11 21.12 -93.27 -111.93
N ARG A 12 22.07 -92.58 -111.28
CA ARG A 12 23.19 -93.21 -110.56
C ARG A 12 22.72 -94.02 -109.36
N GLU A 13 21.79 -93.48 -108.57
CA GLU A 13 21.22 -94.15 -107.39
C GLU A 13 20.44 -95.41 -107.78
N ALA A 14 19.59 -95.34 -108.81
CA ALA A 14 18.86 -96.48 -109.34
C ALA A 14 19.81 -97.54 -109.94
N ALA A 15 20.86 -97.14 -110.65
CA ALA A 15 21.88 -98.06 -111.18
C ALA A 15 22.64 -98.78 -110.03
N ALA A 16 23.01 -98.05 -108.98
CA ALA A 16 23.64 -98.63 -107.80
C ALA A 16 22.72 -99.60 -107.04
N GLN A 17 21.44 -99.25 -106.87
CA GLN A 17 20.43 -100.12 -106.27
C GLN A 17 20.20 -101.40 -107.09
N LEU A 18 20.20 -101.30 -108.43
CA LEU A 18 20.08 -102.48 -109.31
C LEU A 18 21.29 -103.42 -109.21
N VAL A 19 22.51 -102.89 -109.01
CA VAL A 19 23.69 -103.74 -108.74
C VAL A 19 23.65 -104.34 -107.33
N ALA A 20 23.19 -103.59 -106.32
CA ALA A 20 22.96 -104.14 -104.99
C ALA A 20 21.91 -105.27 -105.01
N GLY A 21 20.93 -105.20 -105.91
CA GLY A 21 19.99 -106.27 -106.27
C GLY A 21 20.57 -107.39 -107.15
N ALA A 22 21.89 -107.59 -107.13
CA ALA A 22 22.64 -108.65 -107.81
C ALA A 22 22.66 -108.65 -109.36
N LYS A 23 22.25 -107.56 -110.03
CA LYS A 23 22.49 -107.41 -111.48
C LYS A 23 23.93 -106.97 -111.76
N ARG A 24 24.52 -107.42 -112.86
CA ARG A 24 25.85 -106.96 -113.28
C ARG A 24 25.75 -105.57 -113.94
N PRO A 25 26.76 -104.68 -113.79
CA PRO A 25 26.72 -103.34 -114.39
C PRO A 25 26.44 -103.31 -115.90
N HIS A 26 26.90 -104.31 -116.65
CA HIS A 26 26.62 -104.41 -118.09
C HIS A 26 25.16 -104.77 -118.42
N GLU A 27 24.46 -105.51 -117.57
CA GLU A 27 23.08 -105.99 -117.77
C GLU A 27 22.01 -104.91 -117.53
N ILE A 28 22.37 -103.81 -116.88
CA ILE A 28 21.47 -102.68 -116.60
C ILE A 28 21.19 -101.92 -117.90
N THR A 29 19.93 -101.85 -118.32
CA THR A 29 19.50 -101.12 -119.53
C THR A 29 18.81 -99.80 -119.20
N VAL A 30 18.73 -98.90 -120.18
CA VAL A 30 18.05 -97.60 -120.06
C VAL A 30 16.59 -97.77 -119.65
N ASP A 31 15.89 -98.78 -120.18
CA ASP A 31 14.48 -99.05 -119.83
C ASP A 31 14.32 -99.59 -118.40
N GLN A 32 15.29 -100.34 -117.88
CA GLN A 32 15.29 -100.75 -116.47
C GLN A 32 15.45 -99.55 -115.52
N ILE A 33 16.34 -98.61 -115.86
CA ILE A 33 16.46 -97.35 -115.09
C ILE A 33 15.18 -96.52 -115.23
N TYR A 34 14.64 -96.38 -116.45
CA TYR A 34 13.43 -95.61 -116.71
C TYR A 34 12.21 -96.19 -115.98
N ALA A 35 12.11 -97.52 -115.82
CA ALA A 35 11.06 -98.16 -115.03
C ALA A 35 11.14 -97.80 -113.53
N VAL A 36 12.34 -97.58 -113.00
CA VAL A 36 12.58 -97.20 -111.59
C VAL A 36 12.36 -95.70 -111.37
N ILE A 37 12.91 -94.83 -112.22
CA ILE A 37 12.89 -93.37 -111.97
C ILE A 37 11.73 -92.64 -112.65
N GLN A 38 11.14 -93.21 -113.72
CA GLN A 38 9.99 -92.72 -114.50
C GLN A 38 10.08 -91.25 -114.96
N GLN A 39 11.29 -90.68 -115.01
CA GLN A 39 11.54 -89.25 -115.17
C GLN A 39 12.76 -89.01 -116.06
N GLY A 40 12.72 -87.95 -116.86
CA GLY A 40 13.81 -87.57 -117.77
C GLY A 40 13.73 -88.21 -119.15
N SER A 41 14.61 -87.78 -120.07
CA SER A 41 14.70 -88.36 -121.41
C SER A 41 15.56 -89.63 -121.42
N ARG A 42 15.21 -90.60 -122.28
CA ARG A 42 16.02 -91.80 -122.50
C ARG A 42 17.46 -91.48 -122.92
N THR A 43 17.72 -90.35 -123.59
CA THR A 43 19.07 -89.90 -123.94
C THR A 43 19.88 -89.50 -122.70
N THR A 44 19.35 -88.63 -121.84
CA THR A 44 20.05 -88.23 -120.60
C THR A 44 20.31 -89.42 -119.67
N ILE A 45 19.37 -90.37 -119.60
CA ILE A 45 19.56 -91.61 -118.83
C ILE A 45 20.65 -92.49 -119.44
N ASN A 46 20.68 -92.65 -120.77
CA ASN A 46 21.70 -93.44 -121.46
C ASN A 46 23.10 -92.86 -121.27
N ASP A 47 23.24 -91.55 -121.42
CA ASP A 47 24.54 -90.88 -121.32
C ASP A 47 25.08 -90.91 -119.89
N GLU A 48 24.23 -90.67 -118.88
CA GLU A 48 24.62 -90.78 -117.46
C GLU A 48 24.87 -92.23 -117.04
N LEU A 49 24.10 -93.19 -117.56
CA LEU A 49 24.32 -94.62 -117.29
C LEU A 49 25.63 -95.13 -117.92
N LYS A 50 26.02 -94.64 -119.10
CA LYS A 50 27.34 -94.90 -119.68
C LYS A 50 28.45 -94.35 -118.79
N LEU A 51 28.38 -93.06 -118.42
CA LEU A 51 29.35 -92.44 -117.52
C LEU A 51 29.48 -93.20 -116.20
N TRP A 52 28.36 -93.58 -115.59
CA TRP A 52 28.33 -94.37 -114.36
C TRP A 52 28.93 -95.78 -114.55
N LYS A 53 28.67 -96.46 -115.67
CA LYS A 53 29.30 -97.75 -115.98
C LYS A 53 30.81 -97.61 -116.22
N ASP A 54 31.25 -96.55 -116.89
CA ASP A 54 32.67 -96.27 -117.14
C ASP A 54 33.42 -95.92 -115.84
N GLU A 55 32.81 -95.09 -114.99
CA GLU A 55 33.29 -94.80 -113.63
C GLU A 55 33.35 -96.08 -112.80
N ARG A 56 32.30 -96.92 -112.84
CA ARG A 56 32.28 -98.18 -112.10
C ARG A 56 33.34 -99.15 -112.59
N THR A 57 33.54 -99.27 -113.91
CA THR A 57 34.58 -100.12 -114.50
C THR A 57 35.97 -99.64 -114.10
N LYS A 58 36.21 -98.32 -114.02
CA LYS A 58 37.47 -97.75 -113.52
C LYS A 58 37.68 -98.04 -112.03
N VAL A 59 36.64 -97.93 -111.21
CA VAL A 59 36.71 -98.25 -109.76
C VAL A 59 36.93 -99.74 -109.53
N ASP A 60 36.24 -100.62 -110.26
CA ASP A 60 36.39 -102.06 -110.16
C ASP A 60 37.78 -102.51 -110.68
N ALA A 61 38.32 -101.88 -111.73
CA ALA A 61 39.70 -102.10 -112.19
C ALA A 61 40.74 -101.63 -111.15
N LEU A 62 40.59 -100.42 -110.60
CA LEU A 62 41.45 -99.93 -109.51
C LEU A 62 41.40 -100.82 -108.26
N GLY A 63 40.28 -101.51 -108.01
CA GLY A 63 40.16 -102.51 -106.94
C GLY A 63 40.75 -103.88 -107.28
N ALA A 64 40.78 -104.26 -108.57
CA ALA A 64 41.29 -105.55 -109.04
C ALA A 64 42.81 -105.54 -109.28
N ASP A 65 43.36 -104.41 -109.73
CA ASP A 65 44.79 -104.26 -110.07
C ASP A 65 45.66 -103.88 -108.86
N LEU A 66 45.06 -103.55 -107.71
CA LEU A 66 45.79 -103.18 -106.50
C LEU A 66 46.26 -104.45 -105.75
N PRO A 67 47.58 -104.65 -105.52
CA PRO A 67 48.06 -105.80 -104.76
C PRO A 67 47.45 -105.82 -103.35
N PRO A 68 47.02 -106.99 -102.82
CA PRO A 68 46.35 -107.08 -101.52
C PRO A 68 47.10 -106.38 -100.39
N ALA A 69 48.43 -106.54 -100.33
CA ALA A 69 49.28 -105.88 -99.34
C ALA A 69 49.23 -104.34 -99.39
N VAL A 70 49.02 -103.73 -100.57
CA VAL A 70 48.86 -102.27 -100.72
C VAL A 70 47.46 -101.85 -100.29
N ALA A 71 46.42 -102.62 -100.64
CA ALA A 71 45.06 -102.37 -100.19
C ALA A 71 44.95 -102.43 -98.65
N ASP A 72 45.57 -103.42 -98.03
CA ASP A 72 45.59 -103.60 -96.58
C ASP A 72 46.44 -102.52 -95.89
N ALA A 73 47.57 -102.10 -96.48
CA ALA A 73 48.34 -100.96 -95.98
C ALA A 73 47.57 -99.63 -96.03
N MET A 74 46.84 -99.36 -97.13
CA MET A 74 46.00 -98.16 -97.23
C MET A 74 44.82 -98.18 -96.25
N ARG A 75 44.19 -99.34 -96.03
CA ARG A 75 43.16 -99.52 -95.00
C ARG A 75 43.71 -99.31 -93.59
N SER A 76 44.88 -99.87 -93.30
CA SER A 76 45.55 -99.73 -92.01
C SER A 76 45.95 -98.27 -91.73
N LEU A 77 46.48 -97.58 -92.75
CA LEU A 77 46.80 -96.15 -92.66
C LEU A 77 45.54 -95.30 -92.46
N TRP A 78 44.43 -95.61 -93.14
CA TRP A 78 43.15 -94.92 -92.93
C TRP A 78 42.62 -95.14 -91.51
N VAL A 79 42.62 -96.37 -91.00
CA VAL A 79 42.22 -96.68 -89.62
C VAL A 79 43.09 -95.92 -88.63
N ALA A 80 44.41 -95.93 -88.78
CA ALA A 80 45.33 -95.18 -87.91
C ALA A 80 45.10 -93.66 -87.97
N ALA A 81 44.80 -93.12 -89.15
CA ALA A 81 44.48 -91.69 -89.33
C ALA A 81 43.13 -91.31 -88.69
N VAL A 82 42.12 -92.18 -88.78
CA VAL A 82 40.83 -92.01 -88.10
C VAL A 82 41.01 -92.09 -86.58
N GLU A 83 41.70 -93.11 -86.05
CA GLU A 83 42.00 -93.22 -84.62
C GLU A 83 42.75 -91.99 -84.08
N GLN A 84 43.73 -91.47 -84.83
CA GLN A 84 44.48 -90.28 -84.43
C GLN A 84 43.62 -89.01 -84.52
N GLY A 85 42.74 -88.92 -85.52
CA GLY A 85 41.75 -87.86 -85.65
C GLY A 85 40.73 -87.86 -84.50
N GLU A 86 40.22 -89.04 -84.13
CA GLU A 86 39.31 -89.20 -83.00
C GLU A 86 39.98 -88.84 -81.67
N ARG A 87 41.21 -89.32 -81.41
CA ARG A 87 42.00 -88.96 -80.21
C ARG A 87 42.20 -87.45 -80.11
N THR A 88 42.73 -86.82 -81.16
CA THR A 88 42.99 -85.37 -81.15
C THR A 88 41.70 -84.54 -81.06
N PHE A 89 40.59 -85.01 -81.64
CA PHE A 89 39.28 -84.40 -81.46
C PHE A 89 38.77 -84.53 -80.02
N THR A 90 38.91 -85.70 -79.38
CA THR A 90 38.52 -85.88 -77.98
C THR A 90 39.36 -85.02 -77.03
N GLU A 91 40.68 -84.94 -77.24
CA GLU A 91 41.59 -84.09 -76.47
C GLU A 91 41.21 -82.61 -76.58
N GLN A 92 40.94 -82.12 -77.80
CA GLN A 92 40.52 -80.73 -78.01
C GLN A 92 39.13 -80.44 -77.45
N ARG A 93 38.19 -81.38 -77.56
CA ARG A 93 36.85 -81.26 -76.97
C ARG A 93 36.93 -81.17 -75.44
N GLU A 94 37.73 -82.02 -74.81
CA GLU A 94 37.88 -82.05 -73.35
C GLU A 94 38.64 -80.81 -72.82
N ALA A 95 39.65 -80.33 -73.55
CA ALA A 95 40.31 -79.06 -73.24
C ALA A 95 39.33 -77.87 -73.31
N MET A 96 38.52 -77.79 -74.37
CA MET A 96 37.53 -76.71 -74.53
C MET A 96 36.39 -76.82 -73.49
N GLU A 97 35.95 -78.02 -73.12
CA GLU A 97 34.97 -78.24 -72.04
C GLU A 97 35.55 -77.83 -70.67
N ALA A 98 36.84 -78.12 -70.41
CA ALA A 98 37.54 -77.67 -69.22
C ALA A 98 37.70 -76.14 -69.16
N GLU A 99 38.15 -75.50 -70.24
CA GLU A 99 38.25 -74.04 -70.35
C GLU A 99 36.88 -73.35 -70.15
N LEU A 100 35.83 -73.86 -70.79
CA LEU A 100 34.46 -73.36 -70.59
C LEU A 100 34.01 -73.50 -69.13
N SER A 101 34.37 -74.58 -68.44
CA SER A 101 34.05 -74.75 -67.02
C SER A 101 34.80 -73.76 -66.12
N SER A 102 36.09 -73.48 -66.40
CA SER A 102 36.88 -72.48 -65.69
C SER A 102 36.31 -71.08 -65.87
N ILE A 103 36.01 -70.69 -67.12
CA ILE A 103 35.43 -69.38 -67.45
C ILE A 103 34.04 -69.22 -66.81
N GLN A 104 33.24 -70.28 -66.72
CA GLN A 104 31.94 -70.23 -66.02
C GLN A 104 32.13 -70.01 -64.52
N LEU A 105 33.07 -70.71 -63.88
CA LEU A 105 33.37 -70.56 -62.46
C LEU A 105 33.90 -69.16 -62.13
N GLU A 106 34.91 -68.67 -62.86
CA GLU A 106 35.45 -67.32 -62.72
C GLU A 106 34.37 -66.24 -62.92
N ARG A 107 33.49 -66.41 -63.91
CA ARG A 107 32.37 -65.49 -64.17
C ARG A 107 31.38 -65.47 -63.01
N ASP A 108 31.08 -66.62 -62.42
CA ASP A 108 30.08 -66.72 -61.35
C ASP A 108 30.64 -66.27 -60.00
N GLU A 109 31.94 -66.47 -59.73
CA GLU A 109 32.67 -65.81 -58.64
C GLU A 109 32.70 -64.27 -58.81
N ALA A 110 33.04 -63.79 -60.01
CA ALA A 110 33.05 -62.35 -60.31
C ALA A 110 31.66 -61.71 -60.16
N ARG A 111 30.58 -62.44 -60.53
CA ARG A 111 29.19 -62.02 -60.31
C ARG A 111 28.86 -61.97 -58.81
N ALA A 112 29.19 -63.01 -58.05
CA ALA A 112 28.96 -63.03 -56.61
C ALA A 112 29.69 -61.87 -55.89
N SER A 113 30.94 -61.59 -56.28
CA SER A 113 31.73 -60.46 -55.76
C SER A 113 31.12 -59.10 -56.13
N ARG A 114 30.68 -58.93 -57.38
CA ARG A 114 29.96 -57.73 -57.82
C ARG A 114 28.66 -57.52 -57.05
N ASP A 115 27.88 -58.58 -56.84
CA ASP A 115 26.57 -58.47 -56.20
C ASP A 115 26.71 -58.23 -54.69
N ALA A 116 27.75 -58.79 -54.05
CA ALA A 116 28.12 -58.47 -52.68
C ALA A 116 28.57 -57.00 -52.50
N THR A 117 29.39 -56.47 -53.42
CA THR A 117 29.84 -55.07 -53.38
C THR A 117 28.71 -54.07 -53.68
N ILE A 118 27.75 -54.44 -54.53
CA ILE A 118 26.50 -53.67 -54.74
C ILE A 118 25.66 -53.66 -53.45
N ALA A 119 25.50 -54.81 -52.78
CA ALA A 119 24.72 -54.89 -51.54
C ALA A 119 25.34 -54.07 -50.39
N ASP A 120 26.65 -54.16 -50.18
CA ASP A 120 27.38 -53.33 -49.21
C ASP A 120 27.31 -51.82 -49.56
N GLY A 121 27.42 -51.47 -50.84
CA GLY A 121 27.20 -50.10 -51.32
C GLY A 121 25.79 -49.57 -51.02
N GLN A 122 24.75 -50.38 -51.24
CA GLN A 122 23.36 -50.03 -50.90
C GLN A 122 23.15 -49.89 -49.39
N GLN A 123 23.72 -50.80 -48.58
CA GLN A 123 23.64 -50.73 -47.13
C GLN A 123 24.31 -49.46 -46.59
N ARG A 124 25.51 -49.10 -47.08
CA ARG A 124 26.20 -47.86 -46.70
C ARG A 124 25.44 -46.61 -47.13
N ALA A 125 24.80 -46.62 -48.30
CA ALA A 125 23.94 -45.53 -48.75
C ALA A 125 22.72 -45.35 -47.82
N GLN A 126 22.07 -46.43 -47.40
CA GLN A 126 20.97 -46.40 -46.43
C GLN A 126 21.41 -45.88 -45.05
N GLN A 127 22.58 -46.30 -44.58
CA GLN A 127 23.16 -45.78 -43.33
C GLN A 127 23.49 -44.28 -43.43
N ALA A 128 24.05 -43.83 -44.55
CA ALA A 128 24.35 -42.42 -44.79
C ALA A 128 23.08 -41.55 -44.83
N THR A 129 21.98 -42.04 -45.45
CA THR A 129 20.70 -41.32 -45.43
C THR A 129 20.08 -41.29 -44.04
N GLN A 130 20.08 -42.40 -43.29
CA GLN A 130 19.58 -42.44 -41.91
C GLN A 130 20.36 -41.49 -40.97
N LEU A 131 21.69 -41.44 -41.08
CA LEU A 131 22.52 -40.51 -40.33
C LEU A 131 22.28 -39.05 -40.76
N GLY A 132 22.05 -38.80 -42.05
CA GLY A 132 21.65 -37.49 -42.56
C GLY A 132 20.32 -37.00 -41.98
N GLU A 133 19.30 -37.86 -41.98
CA GLU A 133 17.99 -37.59 -41.37
C GLU A 133 18.13 -37.27 -39.88
N GLN A 134 18.83 -38.12 -39.12
CA GLN A 134 19.11 -37.90 -37.69
C GLN A 134 19.85 -36.58 -37.43
N LEU A 135 20.84 -36.22 -38.25
CA LEU A 135 21.54 -34.94 -38.13
C LEU A 135 20.61 -33.76 -38.40
N THR A 136 19.72 -33.84 -39.40
CA THR A 136 18.75 -32.77 -39.66
C THR A 136 17.71 -32.65 -38.55
N GLU A 137 17.26 -33.76 -37.96
CA GLU A 137 16.35 -33.74 -36.82
C GLU A 137 17.02 -33.12 -35.59
N LEU A 138 18.26 -33.52 -35.28
CA LEU A 138 19.03 -32.94 -34.16
C LEU A 138 19.29 -31.44 -34.37
N GLN A 139 19.57 -31.00 -35.60
CA GLN A 139 19.69 -29.57 -35.93
C GLN A 139 18.37 -28.82 -35.73
N GLN A 140 17.23 -29.37 -36.18
CA GLN A 140 15.92 -28.76 -35.97
C GLN A 140 15.57 -28.66 -34.47
N ARG A 141 15.82 -29.73 -33.71
CA ARG A 141 15.65 -29.74 -32.25
C ARG A 141 16.52 -28.67 -31.59
N LEU A 142 17.82 -28.60 -31.92
CA LEU A 142 18.74 -27.58 -31.39
C LEU A 142 18.28 -26.15 -31.70
N VAL A 143 17.83 -25.89 -32.94
CA VAL A 143 17.25 -24.58 -33.32
C VAL A 143 16.01 -24.27 -32.48
N SER A 144 15.06 -25.20 -32.34
CA SER A 144 13.86 -24.99 -31.52
C SER A 144 14.17 -24.76 -30.02
N GLU A 145 15.16 -25.48 -29.48
CA GLU A 145 15.64 -25.26 -28.11
C GLU A 145 16.32 -23.90 -27.95
N SER A 146 17.12 -23.46 -28.93
CA SER A 146 17.76 -22.14 -28.88
C SER A 146 16.73 -21.00 -28.97
N ALA A 147 15.70 -21.15 -29.81
CA ALA A 147 14.62 -20.18 -29.90
C ALA A 147 13.85 -20.08 -28.57
N THR A 148 13.40 -21.21 -28.02
CA THR A 148 12.68 -21.23 -26.73
C THR A 148 13.54 -20.74 -25.55
N LYS A 149 14.85 -21.01 -25.54
CA LYS A 149 15.79 -20.42 -24.55
C LYS A 149 15.92 -18.91 -24.71
N ASN A 150 16.01 -18.40 -25.94
CA ASN A 150 16.08 -16.96 -26.21
C ASN A 150 14.77 -16.24 -25.82
N ASP A 151 13.61 -16.84 -26.12
CA ASP A 151 12.30 -16.31 -25.72
C ASP A 151 12.17 -16.26 -24.19
N ALA A 152 12.59 -17.32 -23.49
CA ALA A 152 12.61 -17.36 -22.03
C ALA A 152 13.57 -16.32 -21.42
N LEU A 153 14.75 -16.10 -22.00
CA LEU A 153 15.66 -15.03 -21.59
C LEU A 153 15.04 -13.63 -21.83
N GLY A 154 14.33 -13.44 -22.93
CA GLY A 154 13.56 -12.23 -23.20
C GLY A 154 12.49 -11.96 -22.14
N GLN A 155 11.73 -12.99 -21.76
CA GLN A 155 10.74 -12.90 -20.67
C GLN A 155 11.38 -12.59 -19.32
N VAL A 156 12.52 -13.22 -18.99
CA VAL A 156 13.27 -12.94 -17.75
C VAL A 156 13.76 -11.48 -17.73
N HIS A 157 14.26 -10.95 -18.83
CA HIS A 157 14.67 -9.54 -18.91
C HIS A 157 13.49 -8.57 -18.81
N ALA A 158 12.34 -8.88 -19.42
CA ALA A 158 11.12 -8.08 -19.28
C ALA A 158 10.65 -8.05 -17.81
N LEU A 159 10.58 -9.20 -17.14
CA LEU A 159 10.22 -9.30 -15.72
C LEU A 159 11.25 -8.60 -14.81
N GLN A 160 12.54 -8.63 -15.13
CA GLN A 160 13.56 -7.87 -14.41
C GLN A 160 13.34 -6.35 -14.53
N GLN A 161 12.96 -5.86 -15.71
CA GLN A 161 12.63 -4.45 -15.93
C GLN A 161 11.35 -4.04 -15.18
N GLU A 162 10.32 -4.89 -15.19
CA GLU A 162 9.07 -4.68 -14.45
C GLU A 162 9.29 -4.68 -12.93
N ILE A 163 10.08 -5.62 -12.40
CA ILE A 163 10.46 -5.62 -10.97
C ILE A 163 11.26 -4.35 -10.62
N ALA A 164 12.13 -3.87 -11.52
CA ALA A 164 12.87 -2.64 -11.31
C ALA A 164 11.96 -1.41 -11.29
N SER A 165 11.02 -1.28 -12.23
CA SER A 165 10.05 -0.17 -12.26
C SER A 165 9.14 -0.20 -11.03
N LEU A 166 8.56 -1.35 -10.68
CA LEU A 166 7.73 -1.52 -9.48
C LEU A 166 8.49 -1.19 -8.18
N ARG A 167 9.77 -1.53 -8.08
CA ARG A 167 10.62 -1.11 -6.95
C ARG A 167 10.80 0.40 -6.89
N THR A 168 11.07 1.06 -8.02
CA THR A 168 11.19 2.54 -8.05
C THR A 168 9.86 3.23 -7.75
N GLU A 169 8.74 2.67 -8.18
CA GLU A 169 7.42 3.21 -7.87
C GLU A 169 7.07 3.03 -6.40
N SER A 170 7.26 1.82 -5.85
CA SER A 170 7.06 1.53 -4.43
C SER A 170 7.93 2.42 -3.53
N MET A 171 9.18 2.68 -3.93
CA MET A 171 10.08 3.59 -3.21
C MET A 171 9.54 5.03 -3.21
N ARG A 172 9.11 5.55 -4.38
CA ARG A 172 8.49 6.88 -4.48
C ARG A 172 7.19 6.99 -3.69
N GLN A 173 6.35 5.95 -3.70
CA GLN A 173 5.13 5.91 -2.90
C GLN A 173 5.47 5.93 -1.40
N GLN A 174 6.48 5.16 -0.97
CA GLN A 174 6.94 5.16 0.41
C GLN A 174 7.49 6.54 0.83
N GLU A 175 8.37 7.14 0.03
CA GLU A 175 8.89 8.51 0.24
C GLU A 175 7.76 9.54 0.34
N ALA A 176 6.76 9.48 -0.54
CA ALA A 176 5.60 10.36 -0.49
C ALA A 176 4.76 10.16 0.79
N THR A 177 4.57 8.92 1.25
CA THR A 177 3.87 8.66 2.52
C THR A 177 4.66 9.15 3.74
N VAL A 178 5.99 8.99 3.75
CA VAL A 178 6.85 9.51 4.82
C VAL A 178 6.81 11.03 4.86
N ALA A 179 6.99 11.71 3.73
CA ALA A 179 6.92 13.16 3.64
C ALA A 179 5.54 13.71 4.06
N ALA A 180 4.45 13.00 3.74
CA ALA A 180 3.10 13.35 4.20
C ALA A 180 2.94 13.18 5.72
N GLN A 181 3.47 12.11 6.31
CA GLN A 181 3.46 11.88 7.76
C GLN A 181 4.33 12.89 8.51
N GLU A 182 5.52 13.23 8.01
CA GLU A 182 6.39 14.28 8.55
C GLU A 182 5.69 15.64 8.52
N LYS A 183 5.00 15.99 7.42
CA LYS A 183 4.20 17.21 7.32
C LYS A 183 3.05 17.22 8.34
N GLN A 184 2.32 16.11 8.50
CA GLN A 184 1.26 16.02 9.52
C GLN A 184 1.80 16.11 10.95
N SER A 185 2.93 15.47 11.23
CA SER A 185 3.60 15.54 12.54
C SER A 185 4.08 16.94 12.87
N THR A 186 4.70 17.64 11.91
CA THR A 186 5.17 19.03 12.10
C THR A 186 4.01 20.00 12.22
N GLU A 187 2.93 19.86 11.44
CA GLU A 187 1.70 20.64 11.61
C GLU A 187 1.04 20.41 12.98
N PHE A 188 1.02 19.16 13.46
CA PHE A 188 0.47 18.83 14.78
C PHE A 188 1.32 19.39 15.93
N GLN A 189 2.65 19.28 15.84
CA GLN A 189 3.57 19.89 16.80
C GLN A 189 3.45 21.42 16.83
N ALA A 190 3.31 22.07 15.66
CA ALA A 190 3.09 23.51 15.57
C ALA A 190 1.78 23.94 16.26
N ARG A 191 0.68 23.21 16.01
CA ARG A 191 -0.61 23.47 16.70
C ARG A 191 -0.55 23.25 18.20
N LEU A 192 0.19 22.25 18.68
CA LEU A 192 0.41 22.06 20.12
C LEU A 192 1.21 23.22 20.72
N ALA A 193 2.29 23.65 20.07
CA ALA A 193 3.09 24.79 20.52
C ALA A 193 2.30 26.10 20.53
N GLU A 194 1.47 26.36 19.51
CA GLU A 194 0.55 27.51 19.46
C GLU A 194 -0.47 27.47 20.60
N ARG A 195 -1.10 26.30 20.83
CA ARG A 195 -2.07 26.10 21.92
C ARG A 195 -1.43 26.27 23.30
N ASP A 196 -0.24 25.74 23.51
CA ASP A 196 0.47 25.81 24.79
C ASP A 196 0.98 27.23 25.06
N LEU A 197 1.40 27.97 24.03
CA LEU A 197 1.67 29.41 24.11
C LEU A 197 0.41 30.20 24.48
N ALA A 198 -0.73 29.91 23.84
CA ALA A 198 -2.00 30.54 24.17
C ALA A 198 -2.37 30.31 25.63
N PHE A 199 -2.31 29.07 26.11
CA PHE A 199 -2.54 28.74 27.52
C PHE A 199 -1.57 29.44 28.48
N GLN A 200 -0.29 29.56 28.14
CA GLN A 200 0.66 30.34 28.95
C GLN A 200 0.31 31.83 29.02
N THR A 201 -0.14 32.43 27.91
CA THR A 201 -0.59 33.83 27.91
C THR A 201 -1.89 34.01 28.71
N GLU A 202 -2.87 33.11 28.56
CA GLU A 202 -4.09 33.12 29.37
C GLU A 202 -3.78 33.00 30.87
N LEU A 203 -2.94 32.05 31.26
CA LEU A 203 -2.50 31.84 32.65
C LEU A 203 -1.76 33.08 33.19
N GLY A 204 -0.90 33.69 32.38
CA GLY A 204 -0.25 34.97 32.71
C GLY A 204 -1.26 36.09 32.97
N THR A 205 -2.25 36.28 32.08
CA THR A 205 -3.29 37.31 32.28
C THR A 205 -4.22 37.01 33.46
N ALA A 206 -4.52 35.73 33.73
CA ALA A 206 -5.30 35.32 34.89
C ALA A 206 -4.54 35.59 36.20
N THR A 207 -3.24 35.32 36.22
CA THR A 207 -2.35 35.62 37.36
C THR A 207 -2.29 37.13 37.61
N GLN A 208 -2.06 37.94 36.58
CA GLN A 208 -2.08 39.41 36.68
C GLN A 208 -3.43 39.96 37.19
N ARG A 209 -4.56 39.37 36.77
CA ARG A 209 -5.89 39.74 37.28
C ARG A 209 -6.06 39.38 38.76
N LEU A 210 -5.52 38.24 39.19
CA LEU A 210 -5.55 37.81 40.59
C LEU A 210 -4.67 38.71 41.46
N GLU A 211 -3.44 39.01 41.02
CA GLU A 211 -2.54 39.96 41.69
C GLU A 211 -3.19 41.35 41.81
N ALA A 212 -3.75 41.89 40.73
CA ALA A 212 -4.44 43.18 40.75
C ALA A 212 -5.68 43.18 41.68
N ALA A 213 -6.43 42.07 41.74
CA ALA A 213 -7.55 41.92 42.65
C ALA A 213 -7.11 41.80 44.13
N GLN A 214 -5.99 41.13 44.39
CA GLN A 214 -5.37 41.03 45.71
C GLN A 214 -4.86 42.40 46.18
N ASP A 215 -4.14 43.13 45.32
CA ASP A 215 -3.70 44.50 45.57
C ASP A 215 -4.87 45.43 45.89
N HIS A 216 -5.95 45.34 45.11
CA HIS A 216 -7.16 46.12 45.34
C HIS A 216 -7.83 45.76 46.67
N MET A 217 -7.93 44.47 47.00
CA MET A 217 -8.46 44.00 48.28
C MET A 217 -7.62 44.52 49.46
N LEU A 218 -6.29 44.49 49.36
CA LEU A 218 -5.40 45.02 50.38
C LEU A 218 -5.59 46.54 50.56
N ARG A 219 -5.69 47.31 49.47
CA ARG A 219 -6.02 48.74 49.53
C ARG A 219 -7.37 48.99 50.19
N GLN A 220 -8.42 48.24 49.84
CA GLN A 220 -9.73 48.36 50.48
C GLN A 220 -9.70 48.01 51.99
N ILE A 221 -8.88 47.04 52.40
CA ILE A 221 -8.69 46.72 53.82
C ILE A 221 -7.99 47.86 54.55
N ASP A 222 -6.98 48.49 53.95
CA ASP A 222 -6.27 49.62 54.56
C ASP A 222 -7.12 50.90 54.58
N GLU A 223 -7.87 51.20 53.51
CA GLU A 223 -8.90 52.26 53.49
C GLU A 223 -9.97 52.03 54.56
N ALA A 224 -10.46 50.79 54.73
CA ALA A 224 -11.42 50.46 55.79
C ALA A 224 -10.82 50.61 57.20
N ARG A 225 -9.54 50.24 57.40
CA ARG A 225 -8.81 50.47 58.65
C ARG A 225 -8.59 51.95 58.94
N GLU A 226 -8.28 52.75 57.93
CA GLU A 226 -8.16 54.21 58.08
C GLU A 226 -9.52 54.83 58.39
N GLY A 227 -10.57 54.46 57.67
CA GLY A 227 -11.95 54.83 57.95
C GLY A 227 -12.37 54.48 59.37
N GLN A 228 -12.05 53.27 59.84
CA GLN A 228 -12.26 52.84 61.23
C GLN A 228 -11.50 53.74 62.22
N ARG A 229 -10.19 53.98 62.01
CA ARG A 229 -9.39 54.88 62.86
C ARG A 229 -9.94 56.31 62.87
N HIS A 230 -10.47 56.80 61.75
CA HIS A 230 -11.11 58.10 61.66
C HIS A 230 -12.43 58.13 62.45
N ALA A 231 -13.25 57.08 62.35
CA ALA A 231 -14.47 56.93 63.14
C ALA A 231 -14.18 56.82 64.65
N GLU A 232 -13.18 56.03 65.05
CA GLU A 232 -12.70 55.91 66.44
C GLU A 232 -12.21 57.27 66.99
N ARG A 233 -11.42 58.02 66.21
CA ARG A 233 -10.99 59.38 66.59
C ARG A 233 -12.16 60.36 66.71
N ALA A 234 -13.15 60.28 65.81
CA ALA A 234 -14.34 61.12 65.86
C ALA A 234 -15.22 60.78 67.07
N LEU A 235 -15.38 59.50 67.38
CA LEU A 235 -16.10 58.99 68.53
C LEU A 235 -15.40 59.39 69.85
N ALA A 236 -14.08 59.24 69.95
CA ALA A 236 -13.31 59.72 71.10
C ALA A 236 -13.40 61.25 71.29
N LYS A 237 -13.45 62.02 70.19
CA LYS A 237 -13.67 63.48 70.25
C LYS A 237 -15.10 63.84 70.67
N ALA A 238 -16.10 63.06 70.25
CA ALA A 238 -17.48 63.22 70.69
C ALA A 238 -17.67 62.85 72.17
N GLN A 239 -17.01 61.77 72.64
CA GLN A 239 -16.96 61.39 74.05
C GLN A 239 -16.35 62.50 74.91
N ARG A 240 -15.17 63.04 74.53
CA ARG A 240 -14.57 64.18 75.24
C ARG A 240 -15.49 65.40 75.29
N ARG A 241 -16.16 65.76 74.20
CA ARG A 241 -17.15 66.85 74.19
C ARG A 241 -18.35 66.58 75.09
N HIS A 242 -18.79 65.33 75.17
CA HIS A 242 -19.87 64.92 76.06
C HIS A 242 -19.42 64.94 77.53
N GLU A 243 -18.18 64.54 77.83
CA GLU A 243 -17.55 64.69 79.16
C GLU A 243 -17.41 66.16 79.55
N GLU A 244 -16.92 67.03 78.64
CA GLU A 244 -16.88 68.49 78.80
C GLU A 244 -18.27 69.07 79.08
N GLN A 245 -19.29 68.70 78.29
CA GLN A 245 -20.67 69.12 78.52
C GLN A 245 -21.24 68.58 79.84
N GLN A 246 -20.87 67.38 80.27
CA GLN A 246 -21.24 66.85 81.58
C GLN A 246 -20.58 67.62 82.72
N THR A 247 -19.29 67.97 82.61
CA THR A 247 -18.62 68.79 83.63
C THR A 247 -19.22 70.19 83.69
N GLU A 248 -19.45 70.86 82.54
CA GLU A 248 -20.16 72.14 82.45
C GLU A 248 -21.57 72.07 83.08
N LEU A 249 -22.34 71.01 82.82
CA LEU A 249 -23.64 70.81 83.45
C LEU A 249 -23.54 70.59 84.97
N THR A 250 -22.50 69.90 85.46
CA THR A 250 -22.28 69.77 86.91
C THR A 250 -21.85 71.08 87.57
N GLU A 251 -20.97 71.85 86.92
CA GLU A 251 -20.60 73.20 87.38
C GLU A 251 -21.81 74.14 87.39
N LEU A 252 -22.63 74.14 86.34
CA LEU A 252 -23.82 74.97 86.26
C LEU A 252 -24.84 74.60 87.34
N ARG A 253 -25.01 73.29 87.62
CA ARG A 253 -25.82 72.80 88.75
C ARG A 253 -25.25 73.25 90.10
N LEU A 254 -23.92 73.28 90.27
CA LEU A 254 -23.27 73.76 91.48
C LEU A 254 -23.47 75.27 91.66
N ARG A 255 -23.17 76.07 90.64
CA ARG A 255 -23.40 77.53 90.63
C ARG A 255 -24.86 77.89 90.86
N TYR A 256 -25.80 77.12 90.31
CA TYR A 256 -27.24 77.29 90.56
C TYR A 256 -27.63 76.99 92.01
N ARG A 257 -27.06 75.94 92.63
CA ARG A 257 -27.21 75.69 94.07
C ARG A 257 -26.62 76.80 94.93
N GLU A 258 -25.45 77.32 94.59
CA GLU A 258 -24.84 78.46 95.28
C GLU A 258 -25.69 79.75 95.15
N GLN A 259 -26.29 79.99 93.98
CA GLN A 259 -27.22 81.10 93.78
C GLN A 259 -28.50 80.93 94.61
N LEU A 260 -29.07 79.72 94.68
CA LEU A 260 -30.20 79.42 95.56
C LEU A 260 -29.85 79.67 97.03
N GLN A 261 -28.70 79.18 97.50
CA GLN A 261 -28.23 79.43 98.87
C GLN A 261 -28.02 80.93 99.16
N LYS A 262 -27.49 81.70 98.20
CA LYS A 262 -27.37 83.17 98.34
C LYS A 262 -28.73 83.86 98.40
N LEU A 263 -29.71 83.42 97.61
CA LEU A 263 -31.08 83.94 97.66
C LEU A 263 -31.80 83.57 98.97
N GLU A 264 -31.57 82.37 99.51
CA GLU A 264 -32.05 81.94 100.82
C GLU A 264 -31.42 82.76 101.95
N GLN A 265 -30.10 82.99 101.91
CA GLN A 265 -29.41 83.86 102.86
C GLN A 265 -29.91 85.31 102.81
N GLN A 266 -30.15 85.85 101.61
CA GLN A 266 -30.73 87.18 101.44
C GLN A 266 -32.18 87.26 101.95
N ARG A 267 -33.00 86.22 101.73
CA ARG A 267 -34.34 86.12 102.34
C ARG A 267 -34.26 86.11 103.87
N ALA A 268 -33.39 85.29 104.45
CA ALA A 268 -33.19 85.23 105.90
C ALA A 268 -32.72 86.58 106.47
N GLN A 269 -31.86 87.33 105.77
CA GLN A 269 -31.48 88.69 106.15
C GLN A 269 -32.64 89.69 106.07
N ILE A 270 -33.52 89.58 105.06
CA ILE A 270 -34.73 90.42 104.97
C ILE A 270 -35.73 90.08 106.09
N GLU A 271 -35.87 88.80 106.45
CA GLU A 271 -36.69 88.35 107.59
C GLU A 271 -36.11 88.83 108.94
N ALA A 272 -34.79 88.80 109.11
CA ALA A 272 -34.12 89.38 110.28
C ALA A 272 -34.32 90.90 110.37
N LEU A 273 -34.12 91.65 109.28
CA LEU A 273 -34.31 93.11 109.26
C LEU A 273 -35.78 93.52 109.43
N THR A 274 -36.73 92.71 108.97
CA THR A 274 -38.16 92.98 109.17
C THR A 274 -38.63 92.67 110.59
N THR A 275 -38.10 91.63 111.24
CA THR A 275 -38.34 91.37 112.67
C THR A 275 -37.67 92.42 113.56
N GLU A 276 -36.44 92.84 113.26
CA GLU A 276 -35.78 93.97 113.94
C GLU A 276 -36.54 95.29 113.78
N ARG A 277 -37.04 95.58 112.57
CA ARG A 277 -37.92 96.75 112.35
C ARG A 277 -39.22 96.65 113.17
N GLN A 278 -39.80 95.46 113.33
CA GLN A 278 -41.01 95.27 114.15
C GLN A 278 -40.72 95.48 115.64
N THR A 279 -39.62 94.97 116.18
CA THR A 279 -39.24 95.19 117.59
C THR A 279 -38.92 96.66 117.87
N LEU A 280 -38.20 97.35 116.97
CA LEU A 280 -37.96 98.79 117.07
C LEU A 280 -39.28 99.60 117.01
N MET A 281 -40.25 99.19 116.19
CA MET A 281 -41.55 99.85 116.12
C MET A 281 -42.35 99.68 117.43
N GLN A 282 -42.28 98.50 118.06
CA GLN A 282 -42.85 98.27 119.40
C GLN A 282 -42.14 99.09 120.48
N GLN A 283 -40.81 99.21 120.44
CA GLN A 283 -40.05 100.06 121.36
C GLN A 283 -40.41 101.54 121.22
N VAL A 284 -40.59 102.05 119.99
CA VAL A 284 -41.05 103.43 119.77
C VAL A 284 -42.47 103.66 120.31
N GLN A 285 -43.38 102.69 120.15
CA GLN A 285 -44.72 102.78 120.75
C GLN A 285 -44.68 102.75 122.28
N SER A 286 -43.86 101.88 122.89
CA SER A 286 -43.65 101.81 124.33
C SER A 286 -43.09 103.12 124.89
N ASN A 287 -42.04 103.66 124.27
CA ASN A 287 -41.41 104.91 124.71
C ASN A 287 -42.35 106.11 124.56
N ARG A 288 -43.21 106.11 123.53
CA ARG A 288 -44.23 107.16 123.37
C ARG A 288 -45.29 107.10 124.47
N GLY A 289 -45.77 105.91 124.83
CA GLY A 289 -46.67 105.73 125.98
C GLY A 289 -46.03 106.12 127.32
N GLN A 290 -44.72 105.97 127.49
CA GLN A 290 -44.00 106.45 128.67
C GLN A 290 -43.89 107.98 128.72
N ILE A 291 -43.68 108.64 127.58
CA ILE A 291 -43.63 110.11 127.48
C ILE A 291 -45.01 110.72 127.78
N ASP A 292 -46.07 110.19 127.17
CA ASP A 292 -47.46 110.66 127.40
C ASP A 292 -47.84 110.50 128.90
N GLY A 293 -47.37 109.45 129.57
CA GLY A 293 -47.55 109.25 131.02
C GLY A 293 -46.75 110.23 131.89
N MET A 294 -45.53 110.60 131.49
CA MET A 294 -44.71 111.61 132.18
C MET A 294 -45.29 113.02 132.03
N GLU A 295 -45.85 113.35 130.88
CA GLU A 295 -46.48 114.65 130.63
C GLU A 295 -47.74 114.85 131.51
N LEU A 296 -48.54 113.79 131.70
CA LEU A 296 -49.68 113.79 132.63
C LEU A 296 -49.24 113.99 134.09
N ALA A 297 -48.13 113.39 134.50
CA ALA A 297 -47.59 113.50 135.86
C ALA A 297 -47.05 114.91 136.18
N LEU A 298 -46.43 115.59 135.21
CA LEU A 298 -45.93 116.96 135.35
C LEU A 298 -47.07 117.99 135.47
N GLN A 299 -48.17 117.81 134.73
CA GLN A 299 -49.35 118.68 134.85
C GLN A 299 -50.03 118.59 136.23
N LEU A 300 -49.95 117.43 136.90
CA LEU A 300 -50.51 117.23 138.24
C LEU A 300 -49.68 117.87 139.38
N LEU A 301 -48.39 118.13 139.16
CA LEU A 301 -47.50 118.73 140.17
C LEU A 301 -47.57 120.26 140.23
N ALA A 302 -47.91 120.93 139.12
CA ALA A 302 -47.98 122.39 139.05
C ALA A 302 -49.17 123.01 139.83
N ALA A 303 -50.16 122.21 140.25
CA ALA A 303 -51.46 122.71 140.73
C ALA A 303 -51.66 122.75 142.27
N LYS A 304 -50.63 122.48 143.09
CA LYS A 304 -50.82 122.10 144.52
C LYS A 304 -50.20 123.02 145.60
N ALA A 305 -49.82 124.27 145.29
CA ALA A 305 -49.12 125.12 146.27
C ALA A 305 -49.47 126.64 146.25
N SER A 306 -50.73 127.02 146.02
CA SER A 306 -51.24 128.35 146.42
C SER A 306 -52.63 128.24 147.07
N GLY A 307 -52.91 129.12 148.03
CA GLY A 307 -53.73 128.81 149.22
C GLY A 307 -55.25 128.62 149.04
N THR A 308 -55.66 127.39 148.75
CA THR A 308 -56.82 126.69 149.36
C THR A 308 -58.14 127.46 149.51
N ARG A 309 -59.01 127.44 148.48
CA ARG A 309 -60.47 127.65 148.65
C ARG A 309 -61.31 127.23 147.44
N LYS A 310 -62.45 126.57 147.75
CA LYS A 310 -63.78 126.67 147.10
C LYS A 310 -63.91 126.26 145.63
N SER A 311 -64.78 125.27 145.37
CA SER A 311 -66.14 125.41 144.76
C SER A 311 -66.10 125.48 143.23
N ASN A 312 -67.02 124.92 142.45
CA ASN A 312 -68.25 124.16 142.69
C ASN A 312 -68.23 123.01 141.65
N ASP A 313 -68.83 121.85 141.89
CA ASP A 313 -70.27 121.57 141.82
C ASP A 313 -70.89 121.82 140.43
N ASP A 314 -71.80 120.90 140.09
CA ASP A 314 -72.92 121.02 139.16
C ASP A 314 -72.84 120.77 137.62
N MET A 315 -73.93 120.11 137.19
CA MET A 315 -74.64 120.15 135.89
C MET A 315 -74.04 119.63 134.55
N ARG A 316 -74.27 118.33 134.29
CA ARG A 316 -75.47 117.83 133.56
C ARG A 316 -76.03 118.67 132.36
N LYS A 317 -75.66 118.25 131.12
CA LYS A 317 -76.42 118.41 129.83
C LYS A 317 -76.61 119.85 129.28
N PRO A 318 -77.14 120.07 128.03
CA PRO A 318 -77.26 119.20 126.83
C PRO A 318 -76.72 119.88 125.52
N ALA A 319 -76.87 119.18 124.37
CA ALA A 319 -77.03 119.75 123.01
C ALA A 319 -75.81 120.49 122.38
N GLN A 320 -75.65 120.64 121.04
CA GLN A 320 -76.19 119.94 119.86
C GLN A 320 -75.28 120.23 118.64
N ARG A 321 -75.50 119.49 117.54
CA ARG A 321 -75.33 119.90 116.11
C ARG A 321 -73.91 120.05 115.49
N LYS A 322 -73.76 119.32 114.36
CA LYS A 322 -73.21 119.74 113.03
C LYS A 322 -71.69 120.09 112.99
N ARG A 323 -70.85 119.73 112.00
CA ARG A 323 -70.88 119.18 110.60
C ARG A 323 -69.60 118.30 110.46
N ARG A 324 -69.23 117.58 109.38
CA ARG A 324 -69.68 117.24 107.99
C ARG A 324 -69.11 115.79 107.71
N VAL A 325 -69.57 114.91 106.80
CA VAL A 325 -69.46 114.89 105.29
C VAL A 325 -67.99 115.03 104.84
N ASP A 326 -67.34 114.15 104.07
CA ASP A 326 -67.74 113.00 103.22
C ASP A 326 -66.57 111.95 103.21
N SER A 327 -66.78 110.63 103.06
CA SER A 327 -67.14 109.81 101.87
C SER A 327 -66.00 109.57 100.85
N LYS A 328 -65.89 108.30 100.41
CA LYS A 328 -65.30 107.81 99.13
C LYS A 328 -63.76 108.00 98.97
N LYS A 329 -63.02 107.25 98.14
CA LYS A 329 -63.26 106.29 97.02
C LYS A 329 -62.14 105.22 97.11
N SER A 330 -62.36 103.93 96.83
CA SER A 330 -62.35 103.25 95.52
C SER A 330 -61.01 103.21 94.75
N ALA A 331 -60.87 102.12 93.97
CA ALA A 331 -59.84 101.82 92.95
C ALA A 331 -58.50 101.30 93.50
N LYS A 332 -58.04 100.08 93.18
CA LYS A 332 -57.83 99.32 91.92
C LYS A 332 -56.44 99.56 91.30
N GLY A 333 -55.64 98.49 91.33
CA GLY A 333 -54.61 98.04 90.37
C GLY A 333 -54.50 96.51 90.63
N LEU A 334 -54.53 95.58 89.67
CA LEU A 334 -53.81 95.52 88.38
C LEU A 334 -52.31 95.76 88.55
#